data_AF-A0A5C5YMI3-F1
#
_entry.id   AF-A0A5C5YMI3-F1
#
_cell.length_a   1.000
_cell.length_b   1.000
_cell.length_c   1.000
_cell.angle_alpha   90.00
_cell.angle_beta   90.00
_cell.angle_gamma   90.00
#
_symmetry.space_group_name_H-M   'P 1'
#
loop_
_entity.id
_entity.type
_entity.pdbx_description
1 polymer ?
#
loop_
_entity_poly.entity_id
_entity_poly.type
_entity_poly.pdbx_seq_one_letter_code
_entity_poly.pdbx_strand_id
1 'polypeptide(L)'
;MAVNQRAAYTLVELVLSMAAASVLMGGLAASLFLTLEACEGQPAAAAATQAAGVQAEMLRDLGRATGFTTRTASTVTFTVPDEDDDGVEETLTYAYDSAAGTLSLTRQGFTASLLTGVTDSTFGYLSRDRTGAAPTPTPYDTGDWGMRWYVGFEGFAEVSGKNVSSIAVPVPVGVESGELLISVVVTNSDEVATPPAGGGWIEIDQEVHSSSEITLAVWWKIAEAFEPLDYTFSTSASHQFYGWIMRFSRYDRDNPFNAVSSVQDGSASSTPASPAVVSTVERTMILRIGAFDDDDITTGDPGLSGHRIVTMGASGSGSKSCSGGAGFVYQDEAADSGSADFNLNASEESLTITIAIAPE
;
A
#
# COMPACT_ATOMS: atom_id res chain seq x y z
N MET A 1 -36.20 68.47 20.47
CA MET A 1 -35.61 67.61 21.51
C MET A 1 -36.37 66.30 21.52
N ALA A 2 -35.80 65.22 20.96
CA ALA A 2 -36.38 63.88 21.07
C ALA A 2 -35.83 63.22 22.33
N VAL A 3 -36.71 62.86 23.26
CA VAL A 3 -36.36 62.15 24.50
C VAL A 3 -36.08 60.69 24.14
N ASN A 4 -34.83 60.26 24.32
CA ASN A 4 -34.41 58.88 24.17
C ASN A 4 -34.97 58.06 25.35
N GLN A 5 -36.13 57.42 25.17
CA GLN A 5 -36.64 56.46 26.13
C GLN A 5 -35.77 55.20 26.06
N ARG A 6 -34.87 55.04 27.04
CA ARG A 6 -34.16 53.77 27.24
C ARG A 6 -35.19 52.74 27.70
N ALA A 7 -35.48 51.75 26.86
CA ALA A 7 -36.33 50.61 27.23
C ALA A 7 -35.62 49.84 28.35
N ALA A 8 -36.16 49.92 29.57
CA ALA A 8 -35.74 49.06 30.67
C ALA A 8 -36.46 47.71 30.50
N TYR A 9 -35.69 46.61 30.48
CA TYR A 9 -36.24 45.26 30.45
C TYR A 9 -37.16 45.03 31.65
N THR A 10 -38.31 44.41 31.41
CA THR A 10 -39.25 44.11 32.50
C THR A 10 -38.70 42.99 33.38
N LEU A 11 -39.02 43.02 34.67
CA LEU A 11 -38.58 42.01 35.63
C LEU A 11 -39.00 40.58 35.19
N VAL A 12 -40.10 40.47 34.44
CA VAL A 12 -40.60 39.24 33.84
C VAL A 12 -39.67 38.71 32.74
N GLU A 13 -39.14 39.57 31.86
CA GLU A 13 -38.19 39.16 30.81
C GLU A 13 -36.87 38.66 31.40
N LEU A 14 -36.41 39.28 32.50
CA LEU A 14 -35.21 38.81 33.21
C LEU A 14 -35.43 37.41 33.78
N VAL A 15 -36.56 37.17 34.42
CA VAL A 15 -36.91 35.86 35.01
C VAL A 15 -37.05 34.79 33.91
N LEU A 16 -37.69 35.10 32.79
CA LEU A 16 -37.81 34.19 31.65
C LEU A 16 -36.45 33.88 31.02
N SER A 17 -35.58 34.88 30.88
CA SER A 17 -34.23 34.70 30.35
C SER A 17 -33.37 33.83 31.26
N MET A 18 -33.48 34.03 32.58
CA MET A 18 -32.77 33.20 33.57
C MET A 18 -33.27 31.75 33.58
N ALA A 19 -34.58 31.53 33.42
CA ALA A 19 -35.17 30.20 33.32
C ALA A 19 -34.77 29.49 32.01
N ALA A 20 -34.72 30.21 30.89
CA ALA A 20 -34.24 29.65 29.62
C ALA A 20 -32.73 29.31 29.69
N ALA A 21 -31.93 30.20 30.30
CA ALA A 21 -30.50 29.98 30.49
C ALA A 21 -30.20 28.78 31.39
N SER A 22 -30.97 28.55 32.45
CA SER A 22 -30.76 27.40 33.35
C SER A 22 -31.08 26.07 32.66
N VAL A 23 -32.14 26.02 31.84
CA VAL A 23 -32.46 24.84 31.01
C VAL A 23 -31.36 24.57 29.99
N LEU A 24 -30.85 25.61 29.31
CA LEU A 24 -29.73 25.49 28.38
C LEU A 24 -28.45 24.99 29.05
N MET A 25 -28.09 25.55 30.21
CA MET A 25 -26.92 25.12 30.98
C MET A 25 -27.06 23.67 31.46
N GLY A 26 -28.26 23.25 31.88
CA GLY A 26 -28.54 21.86 32.24
C GLY A 26 -28.40 20.91 31.04
N GLY A 27 -28.89 21.31 29.87
CA GLY A 27 -28.73 20.55 28.62
C GLY A 27 -27.27 20.40 28.19
N LEU A 28 -26.49 21.49 28.26
CA LEU A 28 -25.06 21.47 27.94
C LEU A 28 -24.24 20.62 28.92
N ALA A 29 -24.56 20.65 30.21
CA ALA A 29 -23.91 19.80 31.20
C ALA A 29 -24.18 18.32 30.93
N ALA A 30 -25.42 17.96 30.57
CA ALA A 30 -25.79 16.60 30.22
C ALA A 30 -25.12 16.13 28.91
N SER A 31 -25.04 16.97 27.88
CA SER A 31 -24.36 16.61 26.64
C SER A 31 -22.85 16.44 26.84
N LEU A 32 -22.23 17.30 27.68
CA LEU A 32 -20.81 17.17 28.03
C LEU A 32 -20.55 15.86 28.80
N PHE A 33 -21.41 15.53 29.76
CA PHE A 33 -21.32 14.26 30.51
C PHE A 33 -21.42 13.05 29.59
N LEU A 34 -22.39 13.02 28.67
CA LEU A 34 -22.53 11.94 27.69
C LEU A 34 -21.33 11.86 26.73
N THR A 35 -20.76 13.00 26.35
CA THR A 35 -19.55 13.03 25.49
C THR A 35 -18.34 12.48 26.24
N LEU A 36 -18.18 12.84 27.51
CA LEU A 36 -17.09 12.32 28.35
C LEU A 36 -17.20 10.82 28.56
N GLU A 37 -18.40 10.32 28.90
CA GLU A 37 -18.67 8.89 29.06
C GLU A 37 -18.43 8.11 27.76
N ALA A 38 -18.84 8.68 26.61
CA ALA A 38 -18.60 8.07 25.30
C ALA A 38 -17.11 8.03 24.92
N CYS A 39 -16.33 9.04 25.32
CA CYS A 39 -14.88 9.08 25.09
C CYS A 39 -14.11 8.15 26.04
N GLU A 40 -14.62 7.83 27.22
CA GLU A 40 -13.92 7.02 28.22
C GLU A 40 -13.68 5.56 27.77
N GLY A 41 -14.54 5.02 26.89
CA GLY A 41 -14.37 3.68 26.30
C GLY A 41 -13.42 3.60 25.09
N GLN A 42 -13.12 4.75 24.47
CA GLN A 42 -12.28 4.84 23.27
C GLN A 42 -10.80 4.42 23.50
N PRO A 43 -10.12 4.81 24.60
CA PRO A 43 -8.76 4.35 24.87
C PRO A 43 -8.69 2.84 25.20
N ALA A 44 -9.73 2.27 25.81
CA ALA A 44 -9.77 0.84 26.11
C ALA A 44 -9.91 -0.01 24.83
N ALA A 45 -10.73 0.44 23.87
CA ALA A 45 -10.86 -0.22 22.56
C ALA A 45 -9.55 -0.13 21.75
N ALA A 46 -8.90 1.04 21.73
CA ALA A 46 -7.60 1.22 21.08
C ALA A 46 -6.51 0.31 21.68
N ALA A 47 -6.43 0.25 23.02
CA ALA A 47 -5.49 -0.63 23.72
C ALA A 47 -5.75 -2.11 23.43
N ALA A 48 -7.02 -2.53 23.36
CA ALA A 48 -7.38 -3.92 23.02
C ALA A 48 -6.97 -4.28 21.58
N THR A 49 -7.19 -3.38 20.61
CA THR A 49 -6.76 -3.58 19.23
C THR A 49 -5.24 -3.67 19.12
N GLN A 50 -4.51 -2.80 19.82
CA GLN A 50 -3.04 -2.83 19.84
C GLN A 50 -2.51 -4.14 20.45
N ALA A 51 -3.09 -4.58 21.57
CA ALA A 51 -2.72 -5.84 22.20
C ALA A 51 -3.00 -7.06 21.31
N ALA A 52 -4.12 -7.05 20.58
CA ALA A 52 -4.45 -8.10 19.61
C ALA A 52 -3.44 -8.16 18.44
N GLY A 53 -3.01 -7.00 17.93
CA GLY A 53 -1.97 -6.90 16.91
C GLY A 53 -0.65 -7.51 17.37
N VAL A 54 -0.16 -7.10 18.55
CA VAL A 54 1.07 -7.63 19.15
C VAL A 54 0.97 -9.14 19.42
N GLN A 55 -0.19 -9.62 19.88
CA GLN A 55 -0.40 -11.06 20.08
C GLN A 55 -0.36 -11.83 18.76
N ALA A 56 -0.95 -11.29 17.70
CA ALA A 56 -0.91 -11.91 16.37
C ALA A 56 0.52 -11.99 15.83
N GLU A 57 1.32 -10.93 15.99
CA GLU A 57 2.74 -10.91 15.62
C GLU A 57 3.55 -11.95 16.41
N MET A 58 3.33 -12.04 17.72
CA MET A 58 4.02 -13.01 18.56
C MET A 58 3.68 -14.46 18.21
N LEU A 59 2.39 -14.77 18.01
CA LEU A 59 1.96 -16.13 17.62
C LEU A 59 2.55 -16.56 16.28
N ARG A 60 2.66 -15.60 15.37
CA ARG A 60 3.21 -15.75 14.05
C ARG A 60 4.72 -16.01 14.09
N ASP A 61 5.46 -15.26 14.91
CA ASP A 61 6.90 -15.47 15.10
C ASP A 61 7.16 -16.81 15.82
N LEU A 62 6.37 -17.14 16.85
CA LEU A 62 6.39 -18.45 17.51
C LEU A 62 6.05 -19.60 16.55
N GLY A 63 5.17 -19.36 15.58
CA GLY A 63 4.84 -20.33 14.52
C GLY A 63 6.02 -20.63 13.60
N ARG A 64 7.00 -19.73 13.51
CA ARG A 64 8.24 -19.87 12.75
C ARG A 64 9.39 -20.44 13.57
N ALA A 65 9.23 -20.60 14.88
CA ALA A 65 10.33 -21.00 15.76
C ALA A 65 10.93 -22.36 15.37
N THR A 66 12.22 -22.39 15.04
CA THR A 66 12.99 -23.62 14.76
C THR A 66 13.49 -24.27 16.04
N GLY A 67 13.68 -23.48 17.10
CA GLY A 67 14.15 -23.95 18.40
C GLY A 67 13.84 -22.98 19.52
N PHE A 68 13.69 -23.49 20.75
CA PHE A 68 13.49 -22.67 21.95
C PHE A 68 14.70 -22.80 22.86
N THR A 69 15.26 -21.68 23.30
CA THR A 69 16.38 -21.63 24.25
C THR A 69 15.93 -21.24 25.66
N THR A 70 14.90 -20.39 25.79
CA THR A 70 14.31 -19.99 27.07
C THR A 70 12.80 -20.12 27.02
N ARG A 71 12.22 -20.74 28.07
CA ARG A 71 10.77 -20.86 28.25
C ARG A 71 10.42 -20.70 29.73
N THR A 72 10.00 -19.51 30.11
CA THR A 72 9.50 -19.17 31.46
C THR A 72 8.16 -18.47 31.33
N ALA A 73 7.45 -18.29 32.46
CA ALA A 73 6.16 -17.60 32.46
C ALA A 73 6.22 -16.14 32.01
N SER A 74 7.39 -15.50 32.06
CA SER A 74 7.62 -14.09 31.74
C SER A 74 8.54 -13.88 30.54
N THR A 75 9.14 -14.95 29.99
CA THR A 75 10.10 -14.84 28.90
C THR A 75 10.05 -16.06 27.99
N VAL A 76 10.05 -15.81 26.69
CA VAL A 76 10.26 -16.84 25.67
C VAL A 76 11.38 -16.39 24.74
N THR A 77 12.40 -17.22 24.57
CA THR A 77 13.48 -17.01 23.60
C THR A 77 13.51 -18.18 22.64
N PHE A 78 13.54 -17.87 21.36
CA PHE A 78 13.54 -18.84 20.29
C PHE A 78 14.33 -18.35 19.07
N THR A 79 14.75 -19.30 18.25
CA THR A 79 15.35 -19.05 16.95
C THR A 79 14.29 -19.13 15.87
N VAL A 80 14.35 -18.23 14.90
CA VAL A 80 13.59 -18.31 13.65
C VAL A 80 14.56 -18.54 12.49
N PRO A 81 14.09 -19.03 11.34
CA PRO A 81 14.90 -19.06 10.14
C PRO A 81 15.27 -17.64 9.75
N ASP A 82 16.45 -17.52 9.14
CA ASP A 82 16.99 -16.30 8.54
C ASP A 82 15.91 -15.52 7.75
N GLU A 83 15.47 -14.38 8.27
CA GLU A 83 14.47 -13.50 7.71
C GLU A 83 15.09 -12.35 6.88
N ASP A 84 16.38 -12.07 7.02
CA ASP A 84 17.09 -10.98 6.33
C ASP A 84 18.11 -11.44 5.27
N ASP A 85 18.22 -12.76 5.04
CA ASP A 85 19.08 -13.43 4.05
C ASP A 85 20.58 -13.16 4.28
N ASP A 86 20.98 -12.87 5.53
CA ASP A 86 22.38 -12.67 5.92
C ASP A 86 23.14 -14.00 6.14
N GLY A 87 22.44 -15.12 6.06
CA GLY A 87 22.94 -16.48 6.27
C GLY A 87 22.93 -16.92 7.74
N VAL A 88 22.31 -16.16 8.64
CA VAL A 88 22.30 -16.40 10.09
C VAL A 88 20.86 -16.45 10.61
N GLU A 89 20.51 -17.54 11.32
CA GLU A 89 19.22 -17.63 12.02
C GLU A 89 19.09 -16.56 13.12
N GLU A 90 17.95 -15.87 13.19
CA GLU A 90 17.75 -14.84 14.20
C GLU A 90 17.24 -15.38 15.52
N THR A 91 17.72 -14.76 16.60
CA THR A 91 17.20 -15.00 17.95
C THR A 91 16.23 -13.89 18.34
N LEU A 92 14.99 -14.29 18.65
CA LEU A 92 13.96 -13.43 19.20
C LEU A 92 13.74 -13.75 20.68
N THR A 93 13.54 -12.70 21.49
CA THR A 93 13.11 -12.83 22.89
C THR A 93 11.92 -11.93 23.15
N TYR A 94 10.78 -12.51 23.52
CA TYR A 94 9.70 -11.74 24.13
C TYR A 94 9.82 -11.80 25.64
N ALA A 95 9.74 -10.65 26.29
CA ALA A 95 9.84 -10.54 27.75
C ALA A 95 8.76 -9.63 28.31
N TYR A 96 8.06 -10.11 29.32
CA TYR A 96 7.15 -9.30 30.13
C TYR A 96 7.82 -8.91 31.45
N ASP A 97 7.95 -7.62 31.68
CA ASP A 97 8.37 -7.05 32.96
C ASP A 97 7.13 -6.56 33.73
N SER A 98 6.73 -7.33 34.74
CA SER A 98 5.57 -7.01 35.59
C SER A 98 5.80 -5.79 36.49
N ALA A 99 7.05 -5.43 36.80
CA ALA A 99 7.35 -4.25 37.60
C ALA A 99 7.23 -2.97 36.77
N ALA A 100 7.64 -3.04 35.49
CA ALA A 100 7.49 -1.94 34.54
C ALA A 100 6.11 -1.90 33.84
N GLY A 101 5.37 -3.02 33.83
CA GLY A 101 4.13 -3.16 33.06
C GLY A 101 4.37 -3.12 31.56
N THR A 102 5.48 -3.71 31.10
CA THR A 102 5.95 -3.58 29.71
C THR A 102 6.20 -4.95 29.09
N LEU A 103 5.69 -5.14 27.87
CA LEU A 103 6.04 -6.27 27.01
C LEU A 103 7.01 -5.79 25.93
N SER A 104 8.17 -6.44 25.83
CA SER A 104 9.21 -6.10 24.86
C SER A 104 9.57 -7.27 23.95
N LEU A 105 10.15 -6.93 22.79
CA LEU A 105 10.80 -7.86 21.89
C LEU A 105 12.27 -7.46 21.75
N THR A 106 13.17 -8.42 21.96
CA THR A 106 14.58 -8.31 21.62
C THR A 106 14.86 -9.15 20.36
N ARG A 107 15.39 -8.53 19.31
CA ARG A 107 15.85 -9.19 18.09
C ARG A 107 17.33 -8.88 17.89
N GLN A 108 18.16 -9.91 17.78
CA GLN A 108 19.61 -9.76 17.54
C GLN A 108 20.31 -8.76 18.51
N GLY A 109 19.82 -8.67 19.75
CA GLY A 109 20.34 -7.76 20.79
C GLY A 109 19.69 -6.37 20.85
N PHE A 110 18.89 -5.98 19.86
CA PHE A 110 18.10 -4.73 19.89
C PHE A 110 16.75 -4.97 20.54
N THR A 111 16.38 -4.14 21.52
CA THR A 111 15.12 -4.30 22.28
C THR A 111 14.16 -3.15 22.00
N ALA A 112 12.93 -3.49 21.58
CA ALA A 112 11.83 -2.57 21.40
C ALA A 112 10.70 -2.87 22.40
N SER A 113 10.04 -1.81 22.88
CA SER A 113 8.83 -1.94 23.70
C SER A 113 7.62 -2.10 22.78
N LEU A 114 6.88 -3.19 22.91
CA LEU A 114 5.69 -3.47 22.10
C LEU A 114 4.43 -2.90 22.73
N LEU A 115 4.27 -3.11 24.04
CA LEU A 115 3.13 -2.61 24.82
C LEU A 115 3.62 -2.04 26.16
N THR A 116 2.97 -0.98 26.60
CA THR A 116 3.16 -0.37 27.93
C THR A 116 1.83 -0.34 28.67
N GLY A 117 1.87 -0.31 30.01
CA GLY A 117 0.65 -0.38 30.82
C GLY A 117 -0.01 -1.76 30.83
N VAL A 118 0.75 -2.82 30.52
CA VAL A 118 0.28 -4.20 30.54
C VAL A 118 0.11 -4.67 31.98
N THR A 119 -1.13 -4.96 32.37
CA THR A 119 -1.48 -5.37 33.74
C THR A 119 -1.15 -6.83 34.03
N ASP A 120 -1.20 -7.70 33.03
CA ASP A 120 -0.84 -9.10 33.15
C ASP A 120 -0.46 -9.69 31.78
N SER A 121 0.51 -10.60 31.77
CA SER A 121 0.90 -11.38 30.60
C SER A 121 1.64 -12.62 31.06
N THR A 122 1.29 -13.78 30.49
CA THR A 122 1.90 -15.06 30.87
C THR A 122 2.11 -15.96 29.66
N PHE A 123 3.27 -16.61 29.63
CA PHE A 123 3.58 -17.65 28.66
C PHE A 123 3.34 -19.04 29.27
N GLY A 124 2.36 -19.75 28.70
CA GLY A 124 2.09 -21.14 29.02
C GLY A 124 2.73 -22.09 28.01
N TYR A 125 3.26 -23.23 28.47
CA TYR A 125 3.89 -24.22 27.61
C TYR A 125 3.31 -25.61 27.84
N LEU A 126 3.02 -26.30 26.73
CA LEU A 126 2.74 -27.73 26.73
C LEU A 126 3.95 -28.44 26.14
N SER A 127 4.56 -29.35 26.89
CA SER A 127 5.68 -30.16 26.43
C SER A 127 5.28 -31.62 26.28
N ARG A 128 5.88 -32.28 25.29
CA ARG A 128 5.82 -33.74 25.12
C ARG A 128 7.21 -34.23 24.76
N ASP A 129 7.71 -35.19 25.52
CA ASP A 129 8.97 -35.84 25.21
C ASP A 129 8.81 -36.71 23.95
N ARG A 130 9.77 -36.59 23.04
CA ARG A 130 9.91 -37.46 21.87
C ARG A 130 11.29 -38.10 21.89
N THR A 131 11.35 -39.39 21.58
CA THR A 131 12.60 -40.13 21.45
C THR A 131 13.04 -40.09 19.98
N GLY A 132 14.22 -39.55 19.69
CA GLY A 132 14.74 -39.39 18.33
C GLY A 132 15.62 -38.13 18.20
N ALA A 133 16.24 -37.94 17.04
CA ALA A 133 16.87 -36.65 16.72
C ALA A 133 15.79 -35.56 16.67
N ALA A 134 16.14 -34.34 17.08
CA ALA A 134 15.27 -33.18 16.83
C ALA A 134 14.93 -33.15 15.33
N PRO A 135 13.66 -32.86 14.95
CA PRO A 135 13.35 -32.67 13.54
C PRO A 135 14.29 -31.59 13.01
N THR A 136 15.05 -31.92 11.97
CA THR A 136 15.74 -30.89 11.19
C THR A 136 14.65 -29.96 10.68
N PRO A 137 14.73 -28.64 10.95
CA PRO A 137 13.79 -27.69 10.38
C PRO A 137 13.72 -27.95 8.88
N THR A 138 12.52 -28.01 8.32
CA THR A 138 12.38 -27.94 6.87
C THR A 138 13.13 -26.68 6.41
N PRO A 139 14.01 -26.78 5.39
CA PRO A 139 14.71 -25.62 4.87
C PRO A 139 13.74 -24.48 4.63
N TYR A 140 14.13 -23.29 5.07
CA TYR A 140 13.37 -22.07 4.88
C TYR A 140 13.03 -21.90 3.39
N ASP A 141 11.74 -21.81 3.08
CA ASP A 141 11.27 -21.36 1.77
C ASP A 141 11.10 -19.84 1.85
N THR A 142 12.15 -19.13 1.46
CA THR A 142 12.17 -17.66 1.32
C THR A 142 10.99 -17.14 0.48
N GLY A 143 10.43 -17.97 -0.40
CA GLY A 143 9.31 -17.64 -1.28
C GLY A 143 7.96 -17.49 -0.57
N ASP A 144 7.79 -18.07 0.62
CA ASP A 144 6.45 -18.21 1.24
C ASP A 144 6.29 -17.35 2.52
N TRP A 145 7.38 -16.84 3.12
CA TRP A 145 7.33 -16.12 4.41
C TRP A 145 8.24 -14.88 4.57
N GLY A 146 9.23 -14.63 3.69
CA GLY A 146 10.17 -13.49 3.77
C GLY A 146 9.65 -12.14 3.23
N MET A 147 8.48 -12.13 2.59
CA MET A 147 7.95 -10.97 1.84
C MET A 147 7.23 -9.93 2.71
N ARG A 148 7.34 -10.01 4.05
CA ARG A 148 6.59 -9.12 4.96
C ARG A 148 7.15 -7.71 5.05
N TRP A 149 8.45 -7.57 4.90
CA TRP A 149 9.15 -6.29 4.94
C TRP A 149 9.24 -5.63 3.57
N TYR A 150 8.56 -6.22 2.58
CA TYR A 150 8.46 -5.72 1.23
C TYR A 150 7.04 -5.23 0.98
N VAL A 151 6.95 -4.27 0.07
CA VAL A 151 5.67 -3.85 -0.53
C VAL A 151 4.93 -5.09 -1.05
N GLY A 152 3.69 -5.26 -0.61
CA GLY A 152 2.82 -6.32 -1.09
C GLY A 152 2.22 -5.96 -2.42
N PHE A 153 2.37 -6.80 -3.45
CA PHE A 153 1.53 -6.72 -4.64
C PHE A 153 0.28 -7.59 -4.41
N GLU A 154 -0.89 -6.96 -4.32
CA GLU A 154 -2.12 -7.59 -3.86
C GLU A 154 -3.10 -7.92 -5.02
N GLY A 155 -2.76 -7.50 -6.23
CA GLY A 155 -3.51 -7.80 -7.44
C GLY A 155 -3.68 -6.60 -8.36
N PHE A 156 -4.32 -6.86 -9.49
CA PHE A 156 -4.64 -5.84 -10.49
C PHE A 156 -5.97 -6.16 -11.16
N ALA A 157 -6.51 -5.20 -11.88
CA ALA A 157 -7.60 -5.41 -12.82
C ALA A 157 -7.42 -4.50 -14.03
N GLU A 158 -7.86 -4.96 -15.21
CA GLU A 158 -7.55 -4.35 -16.50
C GLU A 158 -8.77 -4.26 -17.41
N VAL A 159 -8.70 -3.38 -18.40
CA VAL A 159 -9.73 -3.20 -19.42
C VAL A 159 -9.12 -2.65 -20.72
N SER A 160 -9.74 -2.99 -21.85
CA SER A 160 -9.42 -2.44 -23.17
C SER A 160 -10.62 -1.71 -23.77
N GLY A 161 -10.38 -0.65 -24.54
CA GLY A 161 -11.40 0.09 -25.28
C GLY A 161 -10.97 0.39 -26.72
N LYS A 162 -11.91 0.35 -27.67
CA LYS A 162 -11.65 0.65 -29.09
C LYS A 162 -12.57 1.75 -29.58
N ASN A 163 -12.02 2.80 -30.19
CA ASN A 163 -12.78 3.94 -30.69
C ASN A 163 -13.70 4.53 -29.61
N VAL A 164 -13.15 4.70 -28.40
CA VAL A 164 -13.84 5.27 -27.24
C VAL A 164 -13.08 6.49 -26.75
N SER A 165 -13.76 7.45 -26.12
CA SER A 165 -13.10 8.59 -25.47
C SER A 165 -12.82 8.35 -23.99
N SER A 166 -13.19 7.18 -23.45
CA SER A 166 -12.95 6.83 -22.06
C SER A 166 -12.99 5.32 -21.82
N ILE A 167 -12.30 4.87 -20.78
CA ILE A 167 -12.38 3.51 -20.24
C ILE A 167 -12.73 3.53 -18.76
N ALA A 168 -13.58 2.61 -18.34
CA ALA A 168 -13.92 2.37 -16.94
C ALA A 168 -13.05 1.21 -16.43
N VAL A 169 -11.92 1.54 -15.81
CA VAL A 169 -10.97 0.55 -15.31
C VAL A 169 -11.51 -0.01 -13.99
N PRO A 170 -11.78 -1.32 -13.90
CA PRO A 170 -12.31 -1.91 -12.67
C PRO A 170 -11.33 -1.75 -11.51
N VAL A 171 -11.86 -1.53 -10.31
CA VAL A 171 -11.06 -1.57 -9.09
C VAL A 171 -10.67 -3.03 -8.81
N PRO A 172 -9.39 -3.33 -8.48
CA PRO A 172 -8.97 -4.70 -8.16
C PRO A 172 -9.81 -5.32 -7.05
N VAL A 173 -10.02 -6.63 -7.11
CA VAL A 173 -10.83 -7.32 -6.10
C VAL A 173 -10.15 -7.25 -4.74
N GLY A 174 -10.96 -7.03 -3.70
CA GLY A 174 -10.51 -7.09 -2.31
C GLY A 174 -9.87 -5.83 -1.76
N VAL A 175 -9.90 -4.69 -2.47
CA VAL A 175 -9.32 -3.42 -1.99
C VAL A 175 -9.80 -3.06 -0.58
N GLU A 176 -8.83 -2.76 0.28
CA GLU A 176 -9.03 -2.30 1.64
C GLU A 176 -8.59 -0.82 1.77
N SER A 177 -9.18 -0.12 2.74
CA SER A 177 -8.82 1.28 2.99
C SER A 177 -7.35 1.39 3.43
N GLY A 178 -6.65 2.37 2.86
CA GLY A 178 -5.25 2.63 3.15
C GLY A 178 -4.26 1.83 2.30
N GLU A 179 -4.74 1.07 1.31
CA GLU A 179 -3.89 0.47 0.26
C GLU A 179 -3.52 1.49 -0.82
N LEU A 180 -2.35 1.31 -1.45
CA LEU A 180 -1.90 2.14 -2.56
C LEU A 180 -2.49 1.59 -3.86
N LEU A 181 -3.16 2.46 -4.62
CA LEU A 181 -3.61 2.16 -5.97
C LEU A 181 -2.75 2.94 -6.97
N ILE A 182 -2.24 2.24 -7.98
CA ILE A 182 -1.57 2.85 -9.13
C ILE A 182 -2.35 2.50 -10.39
N SER A 183 -2.84 3.51 -11.09
CA SER A 183 -3.50 3.36 -12.39
C SER A 183 -2.52 3.64 -13.51
N VAL A 184 -2.65 2.88 -14.58
CA VAL A 184 -1.94 3.10 -15.85
C VAL A 184 -2.96 3.13 -16.96
N VAL A 185 -2.84 4.12 -17.83
CA VAL A 185 -3.65 4.25 -19.05
C VAL A 185 -2.70 4.47 -20.22
N VAL A 186 -2.83 3.60 -21.21
CA VAL A 186 -2.14 3.67 -22.49
C VAL A 186 -3.16 3.98 -23.57
N THR A 187 -2.87 4.96 -24.41
CA THR A 187 -3.71 5.30 -25.55
C THR A 187 -2.91 5.44 -26.83
N ASN A 188 -3.51 5.03 -27.96
CA ASN A 188 -3.02 5.42 -29.28
C ASN A 188 -3.53 6.84 -29.58
N SER A 189 -2.94 7.83 -28.92
CA SER A 189 -3.17 9.25 -29.15
C SER A 189 -1.95 10.10 -28.84
N ASP A 190 -1.93 11.34 -29.36
CA ASP A 190 -1.05 12.42 -28.92
C ASP A 190 -1.72 13.37 -27.90
N GLU A 191 -2.79 12.91 -27.25
CA GLU A 191 -3.59 13.66 -26.28
C GLU A 191 -3.27 13.30 -24.83
N VAL A 192 -3.32 14.31 -23.96
CA VAL A 192 -3.28 14.11 -22.51
C VAL A 192 -4.57 13.42 -22.04
N ALA A 193 -4.44 12.21 -21.50
CA ALA A 193 -5.49 11.52 -20.75
C ALA A 193 -5.78 12.22 -19.41
N THR A 194 -7.03 12.11 -18.94
CA THR A 194 -7.56 12.77 -17.74
C THR A 194 -8.06 11.71 -16.74
N PRO A 195 -7.66 11.78 -15.46
CA PRO A 195 -8.17 10.88 -14.43
C PRO A 195 -9.59 11.27 -13.96
N PRO A 196 -10.31 10.37 -13.25
CA PRO A 196 -11.62 10.66 -12.72
C PRO A 196 -11.65 11.93 -11.83
N ALA A 197 -12.57 12.85 -12.13
CA ALA A 197 -12.74 14.07 -11.34
C ALA A 197 -13.16 13.74 -9.90
N GLY A 198 -12.47 14.34 -8.92
CA GLY A 198 -12.78 14.15 -7.49
C GLY A 198 -12.39 12.79 -6.91
N GLY A 199 -11.69 11.93 -7.67
CA GLY A 199 -11.28 10.59 -7.24
C GLY A 199 -9.98 10.55 -6.41
N GLY A 200 -9.37 11.70 -6.12
CA GLY A 200 -8.14 11.78 -5.32
C GLY A 200 -6.87 11.30 -6.05
N TRP A 201 -6.94 11.10 -7.37
CA TRP A 201 -5.81 10.68 -8.18
C TRP A 201 -4.77 11.81 -8.33
N ILE A 202 -3.51 11.47 -8.07
CA ILE A 202 -2.34 12.34 -8.19
C ILE A 202 -1.44 11.77 -9.29
N GLU A 203 -0.96 12.62 -10.18
CA GLU A 203 -0.07 12.22 -11.28
C GLU A 203 1.29 11.77 -10.74
N ILE A 204 1.74 10.60 -11.19
CA ILE A 204 3.14 10.17 -11.07
C ILE A 204 3.89 10.72 -12.28
N ASP A 205 3.39 10.40 -13.46
CA ASP A 205 3.98 10.79 -14.74
C ASP A 205 2.95 10.70 -15.85
N GLN A 206 3.15 11.50 -16.89
CA GLN A 206 2.37 11.44 -18.11
C GLN A 206 3.20 11.89 -19.30
N GLU A 207 3.41 10.96 -20.23
CA GLU A 207 4.20 11.19 -21.43
C GLU A 207 3.36 10.99 -22.68
N VAL A 208 3.64 11.84 -23.68
CA VAL A 208 2.98 11.85 -24.98
C VAL A 208 4.06 11.81 -26.05
N HIS A 209 3.99 10.84 -26.96
CA HIS A 209 4.86 10.75 -28.13
C HIS A 209 4.07 11.09 -29.39
N SER A 210 4.14 12.36 -29.81
CA SER A 210 3.30 12.90 -30.88
C SER A 210 3.56 12.33 -32.28
N SER A 211 4.72 11.69 -32.53
CA SER A 211 5.01 11.13 -33.86
C SER A 211 4.49 9.71 -34.08
N SER A 212 4.34 8.92 -33.03
CA SER A 212 3.75 7.57 -33.08
C SER A 212 2.38 7.51 -32.41
N GLU A 213 1.80 8.66 -32.06
CA GLU A 213 0.49 8.78 -31.41
C GLU A 213 0.36 7.81 -30.22
N ILE A 214 1.33 7.76 -29.30
CA ILE A 214 1.20 7.00 -28.05
C ILE A 214 1.25 7.91 -26.83
N THR A 215 0.36 7.66 -25.87
CA THR A 215 0.35 8.31 -24.57
C THR A 215 0.37 7.27 -23.47
N LEU A 216 1.22 7.48 -22.48
CA LEU A 216 1.28 6.75 -21.21
C LEU A 216 0.95 7.73 -20.09
N ALA A 217 -0.05 7.40 -19.28
CA ALA A 217 -0.40 8.21 -18.13
C ALA A 217 -0.53 7.33 -16.89
N VAL A 218 0.14 7.74 -15.81
CA VAL A 218 0.25 7.00 -14.56
C VAL A 218 -0.15 7.89 -13.40
N TRP A 219 -1.17 7.46 -12.65
CA TRP A 219 -1.63 8.15 -11.45
C TRP A 219 -1.67 7.22 -10.25
N TRP A 220 -1.59 7.78 -9.06
CA TRP A 220 -1.78 7.05 -7.81
C TRP A 220 -2.84 7.68 -6.91
N LYS A 221 -3.36 6.86 -6.00
CA LYS A 221 -4.17 7.32 -4.87
C LYS A 221 -4.05 6.34 -3.70
N ILE A 222 -4.49 6.78 -2.53
CA ILE A 222 -4.72 5.88 -1.38
C ILE A 222 -6.19 5.47 -1.40
N ALA A 223 -6.44 4.16 -1.28
CA ALA A 223 -7.79 3.62 -1.22
C ALA A 223 -8.54 4.13 0.02
N GLU A 224 -9.77 4.57 -0.17
CA GLU A 224 -10.65 5.05 0.89
C GLU A 224 -11.45 3.89 1.49
N ALA A 225 -12.31 4.19 2.47
CA ALA A 225 -13.20 3.18 3.05
C ALA A 225 -14.17 2.56 2.03
N PHE A 226 -14.46 3.28 0.94
CA PHE A 226 -15.33 2.83 -0.14
C PHE A 226 -14.75 3.25 -1.48
N GLU A 227 -14.33 2.26 -2.27
CA GLU A 227 -14.00 2.46 -3.67
C GLU A 227 -15.24 2.18 -4.55
N PRO A 228 -15.41 2.90 -5.67
CA PRO A 228 -16.40 2.55 -6.68
C PRO A 228 -16.06 1.20 -7.34
N LEU A 229 -16.95 0.69 -8.19
CA LEU A 229 -16.66 -0.53 -8.97
C LEU A 229 -15.56 -0.31 -10.00
N ASP A 230 -15.47 0.91 -10.53
CA ASP A 230 -14.56 1.31 -11.58
C ASP A 230 -14.18 2.79 -11.48
N TYR A 231 -13.04 3.13 -12.07
CA TYR A 231 -12.56 4.48 -12.28
C TYR A 231 -12.53 4.80 -13.77
N THR A 232 -13.19 5.89 -14.16
CA THR A 232 -13.25 6.32 -15.57
C THR A 232 -12.13 7.30 -15.91
N PHE A 233 -11.27 6.90 -16.84
CA PHE A 233 -10.21 7.73 -17.42
C PHE A 233 -10.59 8.10 -18.86
N SER A 234 -10.27 9.32 -19.30
CA SER A 234 -10.77 9.85 -20.59
C SER A 234 -9.75 10.66 -21.38
N THR A 235 -9.95 10.74 -22.69
CA THR A 235 -9.31 11.69 -23.63
C THR A 235 -10.36 12.61 -24.23
N SER A 236 -9.95 13.62 -25.01
CA SER A 236 -10.89 14.57 -25.62
C SER A 236 -11.55 14.03 -26.90
N ALA A 237 -10.88 13.12 -27.61
CA ALA A 237 -11.41 12.39 -28.76
C ALA A 237 -11.45 10.87 -28.53
N SER A 238 -12.01 10.14 -29.51
CA SER A 238 -12.11 8.69 -29.46
C SER A 238 -10.84 8.02 -29.98
N HIS A 239 -10.25 7.17 -29.16
CA HIS A 239 -8.97 6.50 -29.41
C HIS A 239 -9.03 5.03 -28.96
N GLN A 240 -7.88 4.38 -29.04
CA GLN A 240 -7.67 3.02 -28.59
C GLN A 240 -7.06 3.09 -27.20
N PHE A 241 -7.54 2.25 -26.31
CA PHE A 241 -7.22 2.30 -24.89
C PHE A 241 -6.86 0.93 -24.37
N TYR A 242 -5.83 0.90 -23.54
CA TYR A 242 -5.55 -0.19 -22.63
C TYR A 242 -5.23 0.41 -21.26
N GLY A 243 -5.85 -0.09 -20.20
CA GLY A 243 -5.63 0.45 -18.87
C GLY A 243 -5.85 -0.56 -17.77
N TRP A 244 -5.13 -0.37 -16.67
CA TRP A 244 -5.19 -1.24 -15.52
C TRP A 244 -4.94 -0.48 -14.22
N ILE A 245 -5.45 -1.01 -13.11
CA ILE A 245 -5.17 -0.53 -11.76
C ILE A 245 -4.48 -1.66 -11.01
N MET A 246 -3.37 -1.33 -10.35
CA MET A 246 -2.60 -2.20 -9.46
C MET A 246 -2.83 -1.80 -8.02
N ARG A 247 -2.77 -2.78 -7.12
CA ARG A 247 -3.01 -2.62 -5.70
C ARG A 247 -1.82 -3.08 -4.88
N PHE A 248 -1.39 -2.24 -3.95
CA PHE A 248 -0.25 -2.50 -3.11
C PHE A 248 -0.54 -2.27 -1.63
N SER A 249 0.08 -3.09 -0.78
CA SER A 249 0.05 -2.97 0.68
C SER A 249 1.48 -2.83 1.23
N ARG A 250 1.62 -2.55 2.53
CA ARG A 250 2.93 -2.49 3.23
C ARG A 250 3.94 -1.53 2.57
N TYR A 251 3.47 -0.32 2.29
CA TYR A 251 4.24 0.75 1.66
C TYR A 251 4.35 1.96 2.60
N ASP A 252 5.37 2.81 2.41
CA ASP A 252 5.49 4.08 3.14
C ASP A 252 4.30 4.99 2.77
N ARG A 253 3.40 5.21 3.73
CA ARG A 253 2.19 6.00 3.51
C ARG A 253 2.45 7.50 3.35
N ASP A 254 3.56 7.99 3.88
CA ASP A 254 3.93 9.39 3.80
C ASP A 254 4.72 9.67 2.52
N ASN A 255 5.58 8.73 2.10
CA ASN A 255 6.42 8.84 0.91
C ASN A 255 6.42 7.54 0.08
N PRO A 256 5.30 7.20 -0.60
CA PRO A 256 5.16 5.91 -1.29
C PRO A 256 6.17 5.69 -2.41
N PHE A 257 6.68 6.77 -3.04
CA PHE A 257 7.62 6.68 -4.16
C PHE A 257 8.97 7.24 -3.75
N ASN A 258 9.96 6.37 -3.65
CA ASN A 258 11.32 6.76 -3.32
C ASN A 258 12.06 7.34 -4.52
N ALA A 259 11.81 6.81 -5.72
CA ALA A 259 12.36 7.29 -6.98
C ALA A 259 11.44 6.93 -8.15
N VAL A 260 11.43 7.78 -9.17
CA VAL A 260 10.70 7.58 -10.42
C VAL A 260 11.59 8.04 -11.57
N SER A 261 11.63 7.28 -12.67
CA SER A 261 12.26 7.70 -13.92
C SER A 261 11.46 7.15 -15.09
N SER A 262 11.27 7.97 -16.11
CA SER A 262 10.63 7.61 -17.37
C SER A 262 11.57 7.84 -18.55
N VAL A 263 11.35 7.09 -19.63
CA VAL A 263 12.04 7.23 -20.91
C VAL A 263 11.02 7.09 -22.02
N GLN A 264 11.01 8.10 -22.87
CA GLN A 264 10.39 8.06 -24.19
C GLN A 264 11.43 7.57 -25.21
N ASP A 265 11.20 6.40 -25.79
CA ASP A 265 11.98 5.92 -26.92
C ASP A 265 11.21 6.12 -28.23
N GLY A 266 11.56 7.20 -28.92
CA GLY A 266 11.00 7.53 -30.23
C GLY A 266 11.58 6.72 -31.38
N SER A 267 12.53 5.81 -31.11
CA SER A 267 13.02 4.84 -32.11
C SER A 267 12.37 3.50 -31.84
N ALA A 268 11.65 2.95 -32.83
CA ALA A 268 11.01 1.66 -32.68
C ALA A 268 12.02 0.55 -32.30
N SER A 269 11.70 -0.22 -31.26
CA SER A 269 12.55 -1.29 -30.72
C SER A 269 11.73 -2.51 -30.34
N SER A 270 12.25 -3.71 -30.58
CA SER A 270 11.62 -4.95 -30.08
C SER A 270 12.05 -5.29 -28.65
N THR A 271 12.97 -4.52 -28.10
CA THR A 271 13.40 -4.61 -26.70
C THR A 271 13.44 -3.22 -26.05
N PRO A 272 12.30 -2.55 -25.87
CA PRO A 272 12.26 -1.26 -25.21
C PRO A 272 12.86 -1.30 -23.81
N ALA A 273 13.78 -0.38 -23.53
CA ALA A 273 14.49 -0.31 -22.25
C ALA A 273 13.68 0.49 -21.23
N SER A 274 13.34 -0.14 -20.11
CA SER A 274 12.82 0.52 -18.91
C SER A 274 13.99 1.11 -18.11
N PRO A 275 13.95 2.40 -17.76
CA PRO A 275 15.08 3.09 -17.14
C PRO A 275 15.43 2.56 -15.75
N ALA A 276 16.64 2.86 -15.29
CA ALA A 276 17.05 2.60 -13.93
C ALA A 276 16.54 3.69 -12.98
N VAL A 277 16.37 3.34 -11.71
CA VAL A 277 16.14 4.30 -10.62
C VAL A 277 17.10 3.99 -9.48
N VAL A 278 17.56 5.02 -8.78
CA VAL A 278 18.38 4.84 -7.58
C VAL A 278 17.48 4.92 -6.37
N SER A 279 17.31 3.80 -5.68
CA SER A 279 16.62 3.80 -4.41
C SER A 279 17.56 4.18 -3.27
N THR A 280 17.09 5.03 -2.36
CA THR A 280 17.78 5.38 -1.11
C THR A 280 17.24 4.61 0.09
N VAL A 281 16.30 3.68 -0.13
CA VAL A 281 15.66 2.86 0.90
C VAL A 281 15.84 1.39 0.51
N GLU A 282 16.09 0.55 1.50
CA GLU A 282 16.17 -0.91 1.32
C GLU A 282 14.78 -1.50 1.05
N ARG A 283 14.75 -2.74 0.54
CA ARG A 283 13.51 -3.53 0.35
C ARG A 283 12.45 -2.83 -0.52
N THR A 284 12.88 -2.01 -1.47
CA THR A 284 11.96 -1.34 -2.40
C THR A 284 11.42 -2.30 -3.44
N MET A 285 10.17 -2.07 -3.85
CA MET A 285 9.63 -2.71 -5.04
C MET A 285 9.95 -1.85 -6.26
N ILE A 286 10.64 -2.44 -7.23
CA ILE A 286 10.93 -1.80 -8.52
C ILE A 286 9.84 -2.24 -9.49
N LEU A 287 8.86 -1.36 -9.68
CA LEU A 287 7.76 -1.53 -10.63
C LEU A 287 8.16 -0.92 -11.98
N ARG A 288 8.07 -1.72 -13.05
CA ARG A 288 8.33 -1.30 -14.41
C ARG A 288 7.06 -1.38 -15.23
N ILE A 289 6.78 -0.31 -15.95
CA ILE A 289 5.59 -0.14 -16.78
C ILE A 289 6.04 0.28 -18.17
N GLY A 290 5.40 -0.26 -19.20
CA GLY A 290 5.63 0.08 -20.59
C GLY A 290 4.31 0.30 -21.32
N ALA A 291 4.34 1.24 -22.25
CA ALA A 291 3.36 1.49 -23.28
C ALA A 291 4.04 1.34 -24.64
N PHE A 292 3.41 0.62 -25.56
CA PHE A 292 3.96 0.32 -26.88
C PHE A 292 2.92 0.64 -27.95
N ASP A 293 3.41 1.13 -29.09
CA ASP A 293 2.55 1.23 -30.27
C ASP A 293 2.15 -0.19 -30.70
N ASP A 294 0.94 -0.31 -31.25
CA ASP A 294 0.33 -1.57 -31.71
C ASP A 294 0.23 -2.75 -30.71
N ASP A 295 0.00 -3.97 -31.23
CA ASP A 295 -0.27 -5.22 -30.48
C ASP A 295 0.78 -6.30 -30.67
N ASP A 296 2.00 -5.96 -31.11
CA ASP A 296 3.10 -6.92 -31.28
C ASP A 296 3.72 -7.32 -29.92
N ILE A 297 2.88 -7.88 -29.05
CA ILE A 297 3.16 -8.30 -27.68
C ILE A 297 2.83 -9.78 -27.46
N THR A 298 3.41 -10.36 -26.41
CA THR A 298 2.94 -11.65 -25.88
C THR A 298 1.94 -11.39 -24.76
N THR A 299 0.63 -11.61 -25.00
CA THR A 299 -0.40 -11.37 -23.98
C THR A 299 -0.11 -12.12 -22.69
N GLY A 300 -0.15 -11.40 -21.57
CA GLY A 300 0.14 -11.90 -20.23
C GLY A 300 1.62 -12.07 -19.91
N ASP A 301 2.55 -11.73 -20.80
CA ASP A 301 3.99 -11.77 -20.54
C ASP A 301 4.70 -10.51 -21.08
N PRO A 302 5.15 -9.60 -20.19
CA PRO A 302 5.89 -8.42 -20.60
C PRO A 302 7.34 -8.70 -21.04
N GLY A 303 7.84 -9.92 -20.85
CA GLY A 303 9.21 -10.29 -21.23
C GLY A 303 10.30 -9.72 -20.32
N LEU A 304 9.92 -9.14 -19.18
CA LEU A 304 10.83 -8.59 -18.18
C LEU A 304 11.53 -9.73 -17.41
N SER A 305 12.71 -10.13 -17.87
CA SER A 305 13.50 -11.20 -17.23
C SER A 305 13.74 -10.92 -15.74
N GLY A 306 13.52 -11.93 -14.89
CA GLY A 306 13.71 -11.83 -13.44
C GLY A 306 12.62 -11.07 -12.68
N HIS A 307 11.65 -10.48 -13.37
CA HIS A 307 10.53 -9.78 -12.75
C HIS A 307 9.34 -10.73 -12.56
N ARG A 308 8.55 -10.45 -11.52
CA ARG A 308 7.20 -10.97 -11.38
C ARG A 308 6.30 -10.23 -12.34
N ILE A 309 5.51 -10.98 -13.09
CA ILE A 309 4.59 -10.46 -14.09
C ILE A 309 3.38 -9.84 -13.39
N VAL A 310 2.97 -8.65 -13.84
CA VAL A 310 1.68 -8.04 -13.48
C VAL A 310 0.70 -8.24 -14.62
N THR A 311 0.96 -7.63 -15.78
CA THR A 311 0.09 -7.72 -16.96
C THR A 311 0.88 -7.48 -18.25
N MET A 312 0.32 -7.90 -19.37
CA MET A 312 0.66 -7.46 -20.71
C MET A 312 -0.58 -7.64 -21.60
N GLY A 313 -1.07 -6.56 -22.22
CA GLY A 313 -2.30 -6.57 -22.98
C GLY A 313 -2.39 -5.44 -24.00
N ALA A 314 -3.39 -5.52 -24.87
CA ALA A 314 -3.59 -4.57 -25.96
C ALA A 314 -5.04 -4.08 -26.01
N SER A 315 -5.21 -2.88 -26.56
CA SER A 315 -6.52 -2.32 -26.89
C SER A 315 -7.24 -3.12 -27.97
N GLY A 316 -6.50 -3.90 -28.77
CA GLY A 316 -7.04 -4.56 -29.94
C GLY A 316 -6.06 -5.42 -30.69
N SER A 317 -6.24 -5.41 -32.01
CA SER A 317 -5.42 -6.16 -32.94
C SER A 317 -5.21 -5.36 -34.22
N GLY A 318 -3.98 -5.36 -34.73
CA GLY A 318 -3.52 -4.70 -35.94
C GLY A 318 -3.22 -3.21 -35.76
N SER A 319 -2.33 -2.70 -36.62
CA SER A 319 -1.64 -1.40 -36.80
C SER A 319 -2.18 -0.06 -36.27
N LYS A 320 -3.31 -0.04 -35.57
CA LYS A 320 -3.84 1.13 -34.87
C LYS A 320 -4.12 0.81 -33.40
N SER A 321 -3.69 -0.35 -32.94
CA SER A 321 -3.88 -0.70 -31.56
C SER A 321 -2.82 0.00 -30.71
N CYS A 322 -2.84 -0.26 -29.42
CA CYS A 322 -1.81 0.13 -28.48
C CYS A 322 -1.76 -0.96 -27.44
N SER A 323 -0.61 -1.13 -26.82
CA SER A 323 -0.42 -2.15 -25.82
C SER A 323 0.37 -1.62 -24.64
N GLY A 324 0.34 -2.36 -23.54
CA GLY A 324 1.09 -2.02 -22.36
C GLY A 324 1.27 -3.22 -21.47
N GLY A 325 2.27 -3.15 -20.61
CA GLY A 325 2.59 -4.21 -19.68
C GLY A 325 3.32 -3.70 -18.47
N ALA A 326 3.32 -4.52 -17.42
CA ALA A 326 4.03 -4.23 -16.19
C ALA A 326 4.58 -5.49 -15.55
N GLY A 327 5.69 -5.31 -14.83
CA GLY A 327 6.29 -6.32 -13.97
C GLY A 327 7.08 -5.66 -12.86
N PHE A 328 7.36 -6.40 -11.79
CA PHE A 328 8.12 -5.87 -10.67
C PHE A 328 9.16 -6.85 -10.14
N VAL A 329 10.19 -6.32 -9.49
CA VAL A 329 11.16 -7.10 -8.72
C VAL A 329 11.38 -6.41 -7.37
N TYR A 330 11.82 -7.16 -6.38
CA TYR A 330 12.24 -6.60 -5.11
C TYR A 330 13.73 -6.29 -5.14
N GLN A 331 14.07 -5.18 -4.52
CA GLN A 331 15.45 -4.75 -4.36
C GLN A 331 15.76 -4.65 -2.87
N ASP A 332 16.62 -5.54 -2.40
CA ASP A 332 16.86 -5.72 -0.96
C ASP A 332 17.67 -4.55 -0.40
N GLU A 333 18.63 -4.05 -1.17
CA GLU A 333 19.56 -2.98 -0.77
C GLU A 333 19.23 -1.64 -1.44
N ALA A 334 19.44 -0.54 -0.70
CA ALA A 334 19.39 0.81 -1.26
C ALA A 334 20.49 0.99 -2.32
N ALA A 335 20.11 0.92 -3.60
CA ALA A 335 21.05 0.98 -4.71
C ALA A 335 20.37 1.38 -6.03
N ASP A 336 21.17 1.42 -7.09
CA ASP A 336 20.69 1.48 -8.48
C ASP A 336 19.97 0.16 -8.84
N SER A 337 18.72 0.25 -9.31
CA SER A 337 17.91 -0.90 -9.72
C SER A 337 18.34 -1.52 -11.06
N GLY A 338 19.25 -0.84 -11.79
CA GLY A 338 19.61 -1.18 -13.16
C GLY A 338 18.47 -0.90 -14.15
N SER A 339 18.73 -1.03 -15.44
CA SER A 339 17.68 -1.05 -16.47
C SER A 339 17.17 -2.48 -16.70
N ALA A 340 15.98 -2.62 -17.26
CA ALA A 340 15.49 -3.90 -17.77
C ALA A 340 14.75 -3.70 -19.08
N ASP A 341 14.81 -4.69 -19.96
CA ASP A 341 14.18 -4.60 -21.28
C ASP A 341 12.87 -5.39 -21.31
N PHE A 342 11.85 -4.79 -21.90
CA PHE A 342 10.66 -5.53 -22.35
C PHE A 342 11.02 -6.41 -23.54
N ASN A 343 10.20 -7.41 -23.85
CA ASN A 343 10.38 -8.27 -25.02
C ASN A 343 9.10 -8.28 -25.88
N LEU A 344 9.20 -7.68 -27.06
CA LEU A 344 8.10 -7.54 -28.02
C LEU A 344 8.30 -8.47 -29.22
N ASN A 345 7.21 -8.77 -29.92
CA ASN A 345 7.22 -9.62 -31.12
C ASN A 345 7.69 -8.87 -32.37
N ALA A 346 7.62 -7.54 -32.36
CA ALA A 346 8.12 -6.64 -33.39
C ALA A 346 8.66 -5.35 -32.77
N SER A 347 9.18 -4.44 -33.60
CA SER A 347 9.73 -3.18 -33.11
C SER A 347 8.65 -2.11 -33.02
N GLU A 348 8.48 -1.54 -31.83
CA GLU A 348 7.46 -0.53 -31.53
C GLU A 348 8.09 0.70 -30.89
N GLU A 349 7.55 1.88 -31.18
CA GLU A 349 7.77 3.06 -30.36
C GLU A 349 7.20 2.85 -28.95
N SER A 350 7.85 3.45 -27.95
CA SER A 350 7.50 3.12 -26.57
C SER A 350 7.69 4.28 -25.60
N LEU A 351 6.91 4.21 -24.52
CA LEU A 351 7.08 5.00 -23.32
C LEU A 351 7.25 4.00 -22.16
N THR A 352 8.31 4.14 -21.38
CA THR A 352 8.56 3.26 -20.25
C THR A 352 8.83 4.06 -18.99
N ILE A 353 8.40 3.53 -17.85
CA ILE A 353 8.61 4.16 -16.55
C ILE A 353 8.97 3.10 -15.52
N THR A 354 9.87 3.49 -14.63
CA THR A 354 10.28 2.71 -13.46
C THR A 354 9.94 3.51 -12.20
N ILE A 355 9.29 2.84 -11.27
CA ILE A 355 8.84 3.40 -9.98
C ILE A 355 9.43 2.53 -8.87
N ALA A 356 10.23 3.13 -7.98
CA ALA A 356 10.66 2.51 -6.73
C ALA A 356 9.63 2.81 -5.63
N ILE A 357 8.83 1.81 -5.26
CA ILE A 357 7.85 1.92 -4.18
C ILE A 357 8.54 1.59 -2.85
N ALA A 358 8.46 2.51 -1.90
CA ALA A 358 9.06 2.38 -0.58
C ALA A 358 8.23 1.44 0.32
N PRO A 359 8.85 0.51 1.06
CA PRO A 359 8.18 -0.28 2.09
C PRO A 359 7.83 0.57 3.32
N GLU A 360 6.96 0.04 4.20
CA GLU A 360 6.52 0.69 5.45
C GLU A 360 7.60 0.89 6.52
#